data_AF-A0A1A9WWA8-F1
#
_entry.id   AF-A0A1A9WWA8-F1
#
_cell.length_a   1.000
_cell.length_b   1.000
_cell.length_c   1.000
_cell.angle_alpha   90.00
_cell.angle_beta   90.00
_cell.angle_gamma   90.00
#
_symmetry.space_group_name_H-M   'P 1'
#
loop_
_entity.id
_entity.type
_entity.pdbx_description
1 polymer ?
#
loop_
_entity_poly.entity_id
_entity_poly.type
_entity_poly.pdbx_seq_one_letter_code
_entity_poly.pdbx_strand_id
1 'polypeptide(L)'
;MLKVFIVSLLLFTSLKAVLTCNGYKMKLLKAENCAGNNAIIKIDEDFNIILNKKCELIPKGCVTFKDFSKALAHYQIRKDGVLVKDDTTDLCSKVLQVPTEYKEMLNIYGAPSKCPVQKGTICNDDKKLNLSKYKSHLKIARGHIMINSSIEHDTGKSCFHFDVEIIKK
;
A
#
# COMPACT_ATOMS: atom_id res chain seq x y z
N MET A 1 15.79 45.89 -25.11
CA MET A 1 16.09 44.43 -25.25
C MET A 1 16.46 43.77 -23.92
N LEU A 2 17.32 44.36 -23.08
CA LEU A 2 17.74 43.79 -21.78
C LEU A 2 16.57 43.48 -20.80
N LYS A 3 15.55 44.34 -20.76
CA LYS A 3 14.35 44.13 -19.92
C LYS A 3 13.51 42.90 -20.33
N VAL A 4 13.48 42.55 -21.62
CA VAL A 4 12.74 41.38 -22.13
C VAL A 4 13.46 40.08 -21.77
N PHE A 5 14.79 40.10 -21.79
CA PHE A 5 15.63 38.97 -21.36
C PHE A 5 15.50 38.66 -19.87
N ILE A 6 15.44 39.69 -19.01
CA ILE A 6 15.29 39.52 -17.55
C ILE A 6 13.91 38.94 -17.21
N VAL A 7 12.85 39.39 -17.90
CA VAL A 7 11.49 38.84 -17.71
C VAL A 7 11.42 37.39 -18.20
N SER A 8 12.07 37.06 -19.33
CA SER A 8 12.15 35.68 -19.82
C SER A 8 12.94 34.75 -18.89
N LEU A 9 14.00 35.24 -18.25
CA LEU A 9 14.82 34.43 -17.33
C LEU A 9 14.10 34.17 -15.98
N LEU A 10 13.27 35.11 -15.52
CA LEU A 10 12.44 34.93 -14.32
C LEU A 10 11.26 33.97 -14.54
N LEU A 11 10.76 33.82 -15.76
CA LEU A 11 9.71 32.85 -16.10
C LEU A 11 10.21 31.38 -16.09
N PHE A 12 11.51 31.15 -16.32
CA PHE A 12 12.11 29.81 -16.27
C PHE A 12 12.48 29.34 -14.84
N THR A 13 12.68 30.26 -13.89
CA THR A 13 13.04 29.90 -12.50
C THR A 13 11.82 29.54 -11.63
N SER A 14 10.60 29.78 -12.12
CA SER A 14 9.35 29.39 -11.43
C SER A 14 8.86 27.98 -11.73
N LEU A 15 9.53 27.22 -12.61
CA LEU A 15 9.30 25.77 -12.72
C LEU A 15 9.94 25.09 -11.50
N LYS A 16 9.30 25.24 -10.33
CA LYS A 16 9.47 24.29 -9.23
C LYS A 16 9.09 22.94 -9.80
N ALA A 17 10.09 22.18 -10.29
CA ALA A 17 9.91 20.78 -10.61
C ALA A 17 9.37 20.14 -9.34
N VAL A 18 8.06 19.90 -9.31
CA VAL A 18 7.37 19.42 -8.12
C VAL A 18 7.86 18.00 -7.91
N LEU A 19 8.89 17.86 -7.06
CA LEU A 19 9.60 16.65 -6.66
C LEU A 19 8.67 15.69 -5.90
N THR A 20 7.59 15.25 -6.54
CA THR A 20 6.53 14.40 -6.00
C THR A 20 6.09 13.43 -7.08
N CYS A 21 5.42 12.35 -6.69
CA CYS A 21 5.00 11.37 -7.66
C CYS A 21 3.81 11.88 -8.46
N ASN A 22 4.05 12.46 -9.64
CA ASN A 22 3.03 13.10 -10.47
C ASN A 22 2.22 14.20 -9.73
N GLY A 23 2.87 14.94 -8.81
CA GLY A 23 2.16 15.92 -7.98
C GLY A 23 1.54 15.34 -6.71
N TYR A 24 1.72 14.06 -6.39
CA TYR A 24 1.05 13.41 -5.25
C TYR A 24 2.00 12.95 -4.15
N LYS A 25 1.49 12.98 -2.92
CA LYS A 25 2.09 12.39 -1.72
C LYS A 25 1.08 11.45 -1.06
N MET A 26 1.56 10.29 -0.61
CA MET A 26 0.81 9.36 0.22
C MET A 26 1.29 9.47 1.68
N LYS A 27 0.37 9.35 2.63
CA LYS A 27 0.66 9.20 4.06
C LYS A 27 -0.13 8.00 4.59
N LEU A 28 0.54 7.10 5.29
CA LEU A 28 -0.14 6.14 6.15
C LEU A 28 -0.48 6.88 7.45
N LEU A 29 -1.77 7.09 7.70
CA LEU A 29 -2.27 7.72 8.92
C LEU A 29 -2.38 6.70 10.06
N LYS A 30 -2.77 5.47 9.73
CA LYS A 30 -2.91 4.37 10.69
C LYS A 30 -2.70 3.01 10.01
N ALA A 31 -2.06 2.08 10.73
CA ALA A 31 -2.03 0.67 10.39
C ALA A 31 -2.04 -0.11 11.70
N GLU A 32 -3.04 -0.96 11.92
CA GLU A 32 -3.18 -1.69 13.18
C GLU A 32 -3.73 -3.10 13.00
N ASN A 33 -3.37 -3.97 13.95
CA ASN A 33 -3.93 -5.31 14.10
C ASN A 33 -5.17 -5.26 15.00
N CYS A 34 -6.30 -5.83 14.57
CA CYS A 34 -7.55 -5.85 15.35
C CYS A 34 -8.00 -7.24 15.85
N ALA A 35 -7.23 -8.30 15.57
CA ALA A 35 -7.55 -9.68 15.98
C ALA A 35 -6.82 -10.14 17.27
N GLY A 36 -6.18 -9.22 17.99
CA GLY A 36 -5.45 -9.51 19.23
C GLY A 36 -4.17 -10.32 19.04
N ASN A 37 -3.60 -10.81 20.16
CA ASN A 37 -2.28 -11.45 20.18
C ASN A 37 -2.22 -12.78 19.43
N ASN A 38 -3.36 -13.47 19.31
CA ASN A 38 -3.43 -14.78 18.67
C ASN A 38 -3.63 -14.71 17.15
N ALA A 39 -3.67 -13.52 16.56
CA ALA A 39 -3.84 -13.33 15.13
C ALA A 39 -2.88 -14.20 14.31
N ILE A 40 -3.38 -14.74 13.19
CA ILE A 40 -2.58 -15.60 12.30
C ILE A 40 -1.58 -14.78 11.52
N ILE A 41 -1.98 -13.59 11.06
CA ILE A 41 -1.15 -12.61 10.39
C ILE A 41 -1.11 -11.36 11.26
N LYS A 42 0.09 -10.84 11.50
CA LYS A 42 0.33 -9.60 12.23
C LYS A 42 1.28 -8.70 11.47
N ILE A 43 0.94 -7.43 11.36
CA ILE A 43 1.89 -6.38 10.97
C ILE A 43 2.62 -5.87 12.22
N ASP A 44 3.88 -5.50 12.08
CA ASP A 44 4.62 -4.87 13.19
C ASP A 44 4.06 -3.49 13.53
N GLU A 45 4.29 -3.04 14.77
CA GLU A 45 3.78 -1.75 15.27
C GLU A 45 4.37 -0.55 14.54
N ASP A 46 5.58 -0.71 13.97
CA ASP A 46 6.28 0.31 13.19
C ASP A 46 6.03 0.19 11.68
N PHE A 47 5.09 -0.68 11.27
CA PHE A 47 4.76 -0.89 9.86
C PHE A 47 4.37 0.44 9.20
N ASN A 48 5.07 0.76 8.10
CA ASN A 48 4.85 2.01 7.39
C ASN A 48 4.99 1.83 5.87
N ILE A 49 4.36 2.71 5.09
CA ILE A 49 4.53 2.75 3.64
C ILE A 49 4.73 4.20 3.20
N ILE A 50 5.88 4.46 2.58
CA ILE A 50 6.28 5.79 2.15
C ILE A 50 6.29 5.86 0.62
N LEU A 51 5.58 6.84 0.05
CA LEU A 51 5.74 7.21 -1.36
C LEU A 51 6.83 8.28 -1.49
N ASN A 52 7.96 7.92 -2.09
CA ASN A 52 9.08 8.84 -2.26
C ASN A 52 8.94 9.72 -3.53
N LYS A 53 9.90 10.64 -3.70
CA LYS A 53 9.94 11.58 -4.82
C LYS A 53 10.16 10.92 -6.18
N LYS A 54 10.70 9.69 -6.21
CA LYS A 54 10.95 8.88 -7.41
C LYS A 54 9.73 8.03 -7.81
N CYS A 55 8.58 8.20 -7.16
CA CYS A 55 7.41 7.32 -7.32
C CYS A 55 7.64 5.88 -6.86
N GLU A 56 8.51 5.68 -5.88
CA GLU A 56 8.73 4.36 -5.30
C GLU A 56 7.93 4.28 -3.99
N LEU A 57 7.12 3.23 -3.86
CA LEU A 57 6.57 2.83 -2.58
C LEU A 57 7.61 2.01 -1.82
N ILE A 58 7.89 2.44 -0.60
CA ILE A 58 8.88 1.86 0.29
C ILE A 58 8.13 1.41 1.56
N PRO A 59 7.78 0.12 1.66
CA PRO A 59 7.31 -0.46 2.91
C PRO A 59 8.44 -0.52 3.94
N LYS A 60 8.09 -0.42 5.21
CA LYS A 60 8.96 -0.57 6.37
C LYS A 60 8.27 -1.44 7.40
N GLY A 61 9.06 -2.17 8.18
CA GLY A 61 8.58 -3.11 9.18
C GLY A 61 8.34 -4.50 8.59
N CYS A 62 7.95 -5.43 9.45
CA CYS A 62 7.72 -6.80 9.07
C CYS A 62 6.27 -7.21 9.20
N VAL A 63 5.95 -8.32 8.52
CA VAL A 63 4.69 -9.03 8.66
C VAL A 63 5.02 -10.45 9.09
N THR A 64 4.39 -10.89 10.18
CA THR A 64 4.58 -12.21 10.76
C THR A 64 3.33 -13.05 10.54
N PHE A 65 3.53 -14.33 10.23
CA PHE A 65 2.47 -15.30 9.98
C PHE A 65 2.68 -16.55 10.82
N LYS A 66 1.58 -17.17 11.23
CA LYS A 66 1.52 -18.57 11.67
C LYS A 66 1.21 -19.47 10.47
N ASP A 67 1.31 -20.78 10.66
CA ASP A 67 0.93 -21.75 9.62
C ASP A 67 -0.56 -21.62 9.27
N PHE A 68 -0.90 -21.60 7.98
CA PHE A 68 -2.27 -21.69 7.48
C PHE A 68 -2.32 -22.19 6.03
N SER A 69 -3.41 -22.85 5.65
CA SER A 69 -3.62 -23.34 4.28
C SER A 69 -4.76 -22.65 3.57
N LYS A 70 -5.68 -22.02 4.31
CA LYS A 70 -6.83 -21.29 3.76
C LYS A 70 -6.87 -19.88 4.32
N ALA A 71 -7.35 -18.93 3.51
CA ALA A 71 -7.50 -17.54 3.92
C ALA A 71 -8.65 -16.89 3.15
N LEU A 72 -9.80 -16.71 3.82
CA LEU A 72 -10.96 -16.00 3.28
C LEU A 72 -11.00 -14.59 3.87
N ALA A 73 -10.73 -13.58 3.05
CA ALA A 73 -10.71 -12.19 3.46
C ALA A 73 -12.01 -11.49 3.07
N HIS A 74 -12.68 -10.90 4.05
CA HIS A 74 -13.73 -9.91 3.85
C HIS A 74 -13.11 -8.52 4.05
N TYR A 75 -13.30 -7.61 3.10
CA TYR A 75 -12.70 -6.28 3.16
C TYR A 75 -13.65 -5.19 2.69
N GLN A 76 -13.62 -4.08 3.41
CA GLN A 76 -14.35 -2.86 3.10
C GLN A 76 -13.37 -1.74 2.81
N ILE A 77 -13.56 -1.08 1.68
CA ILE A 77 -12.81 0.11 1.29
C ILE A 77 -13.78 1.28 1.31
N ARG A 78 -13.47 2.28 2.14
CA ARG A 78 -14.15 3.57 2.16
C ARG A 78 -13.21 4.63 1.62
N LYS A 79 -13.74 5.51 0.78
CA LYS A 79 -13.03 6.68 0.26
C LYS A 79 -13.82 7.93 0.60
N ASP A 80 -13.20 8.88 1.29
CA ASP A 80 -13.82 10.12 1.74
C ASP A 80 -15.15 9.87 2.46
N GLY A 81 -15.18 8.83 3.30
CA GLY A 81 -16.36 8.35 4.04
C GLY A 81 -17.34 7.46 3.25
N VAL A 82 -17.28 7.46 1.92
CA VAL A 82 -18.16 6.69 1.03
C VAL A 82 -17.65 5.26 0.88
N LEU A 83 -18.52 4.26 1.06
CA LEU A 83 -18.19 2.86 0.78
C LEU A 83 -18.02 2.67 -0.72
N VAL A 84 -16.78 2.38 -1.17
CA VAL A 84 -16.47 2.17 -2.59
C VAL A 84 -16.37 0.69 -2.94
N LYS A 85 -16.07 -0.16 -1.96
CA LYS A 85 -16.02 -1.61 -2.14
C LYS A 85 -16.32 -2.33 -0.84
N ASP A 86 -17.09 -3.40 -0.94
CA ASP A 86 -17.38 -4.36 0.11
C ASP A 86 -17.43 -5.74 -0.54
N ASP A 87 -16.48 -6.60 -0.22
CA ASP A 87 -16.24 -7.83 -0.99
C ASP A 87 -15.54 -8.91 -0.15
N THR A 88 -15.75 -10.16 -0.55
CA THR A 88 -15.13 -11.33 0.05
C THR A 88 -14.25 -12.03 -0.97
N THR A 89 -13.07 -12.48 -0.58
CA THR A 89 -12.07 -13.04 -1.47
C THR A 89 -11.29 -14.15 -0.81
N ASP A 90 -11.22 -15.30 -1.46
CA ASP A 90 -10.26 -16.34 -1.12
C ASP A 90 -8.85 -15.93 -1.59
N LEU A 91 -8.02 -15.53 -0.63
CA LEU A 91 -6.66 -15.08 -0.89
C LEU A 91 -5.76 -16.22 -1.39
N CYS A 92 -5.95 -17.44 -0.89
CA CYS A 92 -5.16 -18.59 -1.29
C CYS A 92 -5.50 -19.07 -2.71
N SER A 93 -6.77 -19.02 -3.10
CA SER A 93 -7.17 -19.33 -4.47
C SER A 93 -6.72 -18.23 -5.44
N LYS A 94 -6.83 -16.95 -5.05
CA LYS A 94 -6.43 -15.83 -5.92
C LYS A 94 -4.92 -15.69 -6.09
N VAL A 95 -4.10 -15.96 -5.06
CA VAL A 95 -2.64 -15.81 -5.18
C VAL A 95 -2.06 -16.71 -6.26
N LEU A 96 -2.69 -17.85 -6.54
CA LEU A 96 -2.29 -18.76 -7.62
C LEU A 96 -2.58 -18.18 -9.01
N GLN A 97 -3.63 -17.37 -9.13
CA GLN A 97 -4.16 -16.83 -10.39
C GLN A 97 -3.57 -15.46 -10.77
N VAL A 98 -2.98 -14.73 -9.82
CA VAL A 98 -2.40 -13.41 -10.13
C VAL A 98 -1.10 -13.52 -10.94
N PRO A 99 -0.88 -12.62 -11.92
CA PRO A 99 0.37 -12.56 -12.68
C PRO A 99 1.61 -12.41 -11.76
N THR A 100 2.77 -12.87 -12.23
CA THR A 100 4.04 -12.85 -11.48
C THR A 100 4.36 -11.48 -10.89
N GLU A 101 4.10 -10.41 -11.64
CA GLU A 101 4.31 -9.03 -11.17
C GLU A 101 3.53 -8.70 -9.89
N TYR A 102 2.29 -9.19 -9.76
CA TYR A 102 1.50 -8.99 -8.55
C TYR A 102 2.00 -9.87 -7.40
N LYS A 103 2.57 -11.04 -7.69
CA LYS A 103 3.23 -11.88 -6.66
C LYS A 103 4.46 -11.19 -6.10
N GLU A 104 5.23 -10.49 -6.95
CA GLU A 104 6.36 -9.67 -6.51
C GLU A 104 5.89 -8.50 -5.64
N MET A 105 4.80 -7.83 -6.02
CA MET A 105 4.18 -6.78 -5.18
C MET A 105 3.77 -7.32 -3.81
N LEU A 106 3.11 -8.47 -3.75
CA LEU A 106 2.74 -9.11 -2.48
C LEU A 106 3.98 -9.33 -1.61
N ASN A 107 5.05 -9.90 -2.18
CA ASN A 107 6.30 -10.11 -1.45
C ASN A 107 6.94 -8.79 -0.99
N ILE A 108 6.86 -7.71 -1.78
CA ILE A 108 7.33 -6.37 -1.38
C ILE A 108 6.55 -5.83 -0.19
N TYR A 109 5.24 -6.08 -0.10
CA TYR A 109 4.41 -5.66 1.03
C TYR A 109 4.43 -6.62 2.22
N GLY A 110 5.21 -7.70 2.16
CA GLY A 110 5.23 -8.70 3.21
C GLY A 110 3.94 -9.51 3.24
N ALA A 111 3.37 -9.80 2.08
CA ALA A 111 2.28 -10.77 1.95
C ALA A 111 2.84 -12.07 1.34
N PRO A 112 2.38 -13.25 1.80
CA PRO A 112 2.76 -14.52 1.21
C PRO A 112 2.33 -14.60 -0.25
N SER A 113 3.19 -15.15 -1.11
CA SER A 113 2.95 -15.27 -2.56
C SER A 113 2.46 -16.67 -2.99
N LYS A 114 2.21 -17.56 -2.02
CA LYS A 114 1.72 -18.93 -2.23
C LYS A 114 0.97 -19.43 -1.00
N CYS A 115 0.13 -20.45 -1.21
CA CYS A 115 -0.42 -21.29 -0.15
C CYS A 115 -0.04 -22.76 -0.41
N PRO A 116 0.07 -23.61 0.63
CA PRO A 116 -0.02 -23.29 2.06
C PRO A 116 1.14 -22.41 2.54
N VAL A 117 0.88 -21.62 3.58
CA VAL A 117 1.84 -20.70 4.19
C VAL A 117 2.42 -21.33 5.45
N GLN A 118 3.74 -21.29 5.53
CA GLN A 118 4.47 -21.70 6.73
C GLN A 118 4.72 -20.49 7.63
N LYS A 119 4.81 -20.76 8.94
CA LYS A 119 5.13 -19.73 9.93
C LYS A 119 6.43 -19.03 9.57
N GLY A 120 6.46 -17.73 9.76
CA GLY A 120 7.63 -16.93 9.45
C GLY A 120 7.35 -15.45 9.49
N THR A 121 8.37 -14.68 9.14
CA THR A 121 8.33 -13.22 9.12
C THR A 121 8.95 -12.73 7.83
N ILE A 122 8.31 -11.76 7.18
CA ILE A 122 8.83 -11.10 5.98
C ILE A 122 9.01 -9.62 6.30
N CYS A 123 10.25 -9.14 6.25
CA CYS A 123 10.62 -7.73 6.41
C CYS A 123 10.98 -7.13 5.05
N ASN A 124 10.65 -5.85 4.83
CA ASN A 124 10.75 -5.24 3.50
C ASN A 124 11.52 -3.92 3.45
N ASP A 125 12.38 -3.66 4.44
CA ASP A 125 12.98 -2.34 4.67
C ASP A 125 13.77 -1.77 3.48
N ASP A 126 14.22 -2.62 2.55
CA ASP A 126 14.97 -2.23 1.36
C ASP A 126 14.25 -2.47 0.02
N LYS A 127 13.05 -3.06 0.06
CA LYS A 127 12.30 -3.33 -1.17
C LYS A 127 11.56 -2.08 -1.63
N LYS A 128 11.53 -1.86 -2.94
CA LYS A 128 10.91 -0.68 -3.54
C LYS A 128 10.01 -1.10 -4.68
N LEU A 129 8.78 -0.61 -4.69
CA LEU A 129 7.88 -0.78 -5.81
C LEU A 129 7.80 0.50 -6.64
N ASN A 130 8.26 0.45 -7.88
CA ASN A 130 8.16 1.59 -8.79
C ASN A 130 6.72 1.73 -9.31
N LEU A 131 6.02 2.77 -8.88
CA LEU A 131 4.67 3.09 -9.33
C LEU A 131 4.62 3.91 -10.62
N SER A 132 5.72 4.05 -11.35
CA SER A 132 5.77 4.90 -12.54
C SER A 132 4.69 4.54 -13.56
N LYS A 133 4.43 3.25 -13.76
CA LYS A 133 3.35 2.78 -14.66
C LYS A 133 1.93 3.07 -14.14
N TYR A 134 1.78 3.33 -12.85
CA TYR A 134 0.50 3.63 -12.20
C TYR A 134 0.32 5.11 -11.85
N LYS A 135 1.25 5.99 -12.25
CA LYS A 135 1.22 7.45 -11.96
C LYS A 135 -0.10 8.12 -12.33
N SER A 136 -0.74 7.69 -13.42
CA SER A 136 -2.04 8.20 -13.89
C SER A 136 -3.20 7.86 -12.92
N HIS A 137 -3.09 6.75 -12.20
CA HIS A 137 -4.12 6.26 -11.27
C HIS A 137 -4.08 7.00 -9.93
N LEU A 138 -2.97 7.68 -9.58
CA LEU A 138 -2.86 8.46 -8.34
C LEU A 138 -3.88 9.60 -8.24
N LYS A 139 -4.30 10.15 -9.39
CA LYS A 139 -5.38 11.14 -9.44
C LYS A 139 -6.71 10.55 -8.96
N ILE A 140 -6.98 9.30 -9.32
CA ILE A 140 -8.20 8.58 -8.94
C ILE A 140 -8.13 8.18 -7.46
N ALA A 141 -6.93 7.79 -6.99
CA ALA A 141 -6.70 7.40 -5.61
C ALA A 141 -6.63 8.60 -4.62
N ARG A 142 -6.57 9.85 -5.10
CA ARG A 142 -6.58 11.05 -4.24
C ARG A 142 -7.80 11.05 -3.31
N GLY A 143 -7.56 11.28 -2.02
CA GLY A 143 -8.57 11.31 -0.97
C GLY A 143 -8.09 10.64 0.30
N HIS A 144 -8.99 10.56 1.28
CA HIS A 144 -8.85 9.75 2.48
C HIS A 144 -9.40 8.34 2.21
N ILE A 145 -8.62 7.30 2.48
CA ILE A 145 -8.96 5.91 2.19
C ILE A 145 -8.82 5.10 3.47
N MET A 146 -9.92 4.46 3.87
CA MET A 146 -9.94 3.52 4.98
C MET A 146 -10.18 2.12 4.45
N ILE A 147 -9.35 1.17 4.88
CA ILE A 147 -9.46 -0.24 4.53
C ILE A 147 -9.61 -1.04 5.81
N ASN A 148 -10.75 -1.69 5.98
CA ASN A 148 -10.99 -2.65 7.04
C ASN A 148 -10.94 -4.05 6.41
N SER A 149 -10.18 -4.96 7.00
CA SER A 149 -10.07 -6.33 6.53
C SER A 149 -10.16 -7.31 7.68
N SER A 150 -10.98 -8.34 7.54
CA SER A 150 -11.07 -9.48 8.43
C SER A 150 -10.79 -10.75 7.64
N ILE A 151 -9.88 -11.58 8.11
CA ILE A 151 -9.44 -12.79 7.41
C ILE A 151 -9.72 -14.00 8.29
N GLU A 152 -10.46 -14.95 7.76
CA GLU A 152 -10.68 -16.26 8.36
C GLU A 152 -9.68 -17.25 7.77
N HIS A 153 -8.90 -17.86 8.67
CA HIS A 153 -7.96 -18.92 8.34
C HIS A 153 -8.48 -20.25 8.86
N ASP A 154 -7.96 -21.35 8.33
CA ASP A 154 -8.17 -22.69 8.88
C ASP A 154 -7.60 -22.86 10.29
N THR A 155 -6.65 -22.01 10.69
CA THR A 155 -5.97 -22.07 11.99
C THR A 155 -6.33 -20.92 12.96
N GLY A 156 -7.18 -19.98 12.55
CA GLY A 156 -7.57 -18.83 13.38
C GLY A 156 -8.08 -17.64 12.58
N LYS A 157 -7.88 -16.42 13.10
CA LYS A 157 -8.37 -15.17 12.48
C LYS A 157 -7.27 -14.12 12.42
N SER A 158 -7.37 -13.21 11.46
CA SER A 158 -6.56 -11.99 11.38
C SER A 158 -7.46 -10.81 11.08
N CYS A 159 -7.02 -9.60 11.43
CA CYS A 159 -7.80 -8.39 11.19
C CYS A 159 -6.86 -7.21 11.08
N PHE A 160 -7.11 -6.35 10.09
CA PHE A 160 -6.35 -5.14 9.83
C PHE A 160 -7.24 -3.94 9.64
N HIS A 161 -6.77 -2.81 10.13
CA HIS A 161 -7.30 -1.50 9.79
C HIS A 161 -6.17 -0.63 9.24
N PHE A 162 -6.34 -0.14 8.02
CA PHE A 162 -5.44 0.80 7.38
C PHE A 162 -6.18 2.11 7.10
N ASP A 163 -5.51 3.21 7.40
CA ASP A 163 -5.95 4.56 7.09
C ASP A 163 -4.84 5.25 6.28
N VAL A 164 -5.17 5.63 5.05
CA VAL A 164 -4.24 6.21 4.08
C VAL A 164 -4.81 7.51 3.53
N GLU A 165 -3.96 8.53 3.43
CA GLU A 165 -4.29 9.80 2.79
C GLU A 165 -3.41 10.00 1.54
N ILE A 166 -4.04 10.27 0.39
CA ILE A 166 -3.37 10.67 -0.85
C ILE A 166 -3.75 12.10 -1.19
N ILE A 167 -2.77 13.01 -1.12
CA ILE A 167 -2.93 14.44 -1.37
C ILE A 167 -2.14 14.91 -2.58
N LYS A 168 -2.68 15.91 -3.27
CA LYS A 168 -1.95 16.68 -4.29
C LYS A 168 -1.07 17.72 -3.59
N LYS A 169 0.16 17.88 -4.07
CA LYS A 169 1.16 18.85 -3.62
C LYS A 169 1.47 19.87 -4.70
#